data_AF-A0AAW4Q003-F1
#
_entry.id   AF-A0AAW4Q003-F1
#
_cell.length_a   1.000
_cell.length_b   1.000
_cell.length_c   1.000
_cell.angle_alpha   90.00
_cell.angle_beta   90.00
_cell.angle_gamma   90.00
#
_symmetry.space_group_name_H-M   'P 1'
#
loop_
_entity.id
_entity.type
_entity.pdbx_description
1 polymer ?
#
loop_
_entity_poly.entity_id
_entity_poly.type
_entity_poly.pdbx_seq_one_letter_code
_entity_poly.pdbx_strand_id
1 'polypeptide(L)'
;MTETIPLTATDDVTTGELLKSVVDEVTTADTQSALTNNYAPTAGRVAEVTSTGTVYVGDGSAWQTAASLVGLESNHVWRRAGPATANTSVSDQGIIQAVDTSGGTVTVTLASAMVEDGAEIIVKDEAGNAGTNAITVDTEGSESIDGSASATIGSNYGVLRLYSDGTDWYTR
;
A
#
# COMPACT_ATOMS: atom_id res chain seq x y z
N MET A 1 -6.00 49.37 12.54
CA MET A 1 -5.63 49.50 11.11
C MET A 1 -4.55 48.46 10.89
N THR A 2 -4.90 47.32 10.30
CA THR A 2 -3.93 46.27 9.98
C THR A 2 -3.37 46.59 8.60
N GLU A 3 -2.07 46.85 8.56
CA GLU A 3 -1.31 47.13 7.35
C GLU A 3 -0.81 45.80 6.79
N THR A 4 -1.17 45.50 5.55
CA THR A 4 -0.69 44.31 4.83
C THR A 4 0.46 44.76 3.93
N ILE A 5 1.66 44.22 4.16
CA ILE A 5 2.82 44.47 3.30
C ILE A 5 2.87 43.34 2.26
N PRO A 6 2.77 43.64 0.94
CA PRO A 6 2.86 42.62 -0.08
C PRO A 6 4.34 42.23 -0.31
N LEU A 7 4.63 40.93 -0.24
CA LEU A 7 5.91 40.36 -0.65
C LEU A 7 5.98 40.29 -2.18
N THR A 8 7.16 40.53 -2.74
CA THR A 8 7.36 40.51 -4.20
C THR A 8 8.38 39.44 -4.59
N ALA A 9 8.30 38.98 -5.84
CA ALA A 9 9.01 37.79 -6.35
C ALA A 9 10.56 37.86 -6.34
N THR A 10 11.15 38.90 -5.75
CA THR A 10 12.60 39.09 -5.58
C THR A 10 13.07 38.95 -4.14
N ASP A 11 12.18 38.64 -3.20
CA ASP A 11 12.56 38.44 -1.80
C ASP A 11 13.34 37.12 -1.68
N ASP A 12 14.67 37.26 -1.60
CA ASP A 12 15.63 36.15 -1.54
C ASP A 12 15.64 35.53 -0.13
N VAL A 13 15.22 34.27 -0.08
CA VAL A 13 15.00 33.45 1.11
C VAL A 13 16.32 32.97 1.73
N THR A 14 17.46 33.25 1.10
CA THR A 14 18.75 32.62 1.43
C THR A 14 19.47 33.18 2.66
N THR A 15 19.03 34.29 3.25
CA THR A 15 19.55 34.73 4.57
C THR A 15 18.71 34.17 5.72
N GLY A 16 18.91 32.89 6.03
CA GLY A 16 18.90 32.34 7.39
C GLY A 16 17.62 32.36 8.25
N GLU A 17 16.51 32.99 7.83
CA GLU A 17 15.28 33.08 8.63
C GLU A 17 14.06 32.37 8.03
N LEU A 18 14.21 31.61 6.95
CA LEU A 18 13.06 31.10 6.18
C LEU A 18 13.13 29.60 5.92
N LEU A 19 13.20 28.85 7.02
CA LEU A 19 12.79 27.44 7.07
C LEU A 19 11.64 27.27 8.08
N LYS A 20 10.73 28.25 8.16
CA LYS A 20 9.37 27.92 8.57
C LYS A 20 8.70 27.36 7.32
N SER A 21 8.77 26.04 7.22
CA SER A 21 7.87 25.18 6.46
C SER A 21 6.82 25.93 5.64
N VAL A 22 6.78 25.71 4.32
CA VAL A 22 5.61 26.01 3.48
C VAL A 22 4.47 25.08 3.91
N VAL A 23 4.02 25.29 5.13
CA VAL A 23 2.75 24.88 5.70
C VAL A 23 2.16 26.23 6.04
N ASP A 24 1.36 26.77 5.12
CA ASP A 24 0.45 27.82 5.52
C ASP A 24 -0.44 27.18 6.59
N GLU A 25 -0.29 27.62 7.83
CA GLU A 25 -1.07 27.14 8.96
C GLU A 25 -2.53 27.58 8.72
N VAL A 26 -3.28 26.71 8.05
CA VAL A 26 -4.71 26.85 7.82
C VAL A 26 -5.40 26.70 9.16
N THR A 27 -5.97 27.81 9.65
CA THR A 27 -6.57 27.88 11.00
C THR A 27 -7.77 26.95 11.12
N THR A 28 -8.07 26.53 12.36
CA THR A 28 -8.92 25.40 12.77
C THR A 28 -10.41 25.43 12.34
N ALA A 29 -10.82 26.36 11.49
CA ALA A 29 -12.20 26.54 11.04
C ALA A 29 -12.43 26.23 9.54
N ASP A 30 -11.37 25.92 8.79
CA ASP A 30 -11.49 25.81 7.33
C ASP A 30 -12.04 24.45 6.87
N THR A 31 -12.90 24.49 5.85
CA THR A 31 -13.45 23.33 5.11
C THR A 31 -12.68 23.15 3.80
N GLN A 32 -12.85 22.03 3.08
CA GLN A 32 -12.27 21.84 1.72
C GLN A 32 -12.55 23.04 0.79
N SER A 33 -13.71 23.68 0.97
CA SER A 33 -14.13 24.88 0.24
C SER A 33 -13.26 26.13 0.49
N ALA A 34 -12.57 26.22 1.63
CA ALA A 34 -11.68 27.32 1.94
C ALA A 34 -10.29 27.16 1.29
N LEU A 35 -9.81 25.91 1.16
CA LEU A 35 -8.59 25.59 0.40
C LEU A 35 -8.77 25.91 -1.09
N THR A 36 -9.89 25.53 -1.69
CA THR A 36 -10.18 25.78 -3.11
C THR A 36 -10.33 27.25 -3.46
N ASN A 37 -10.72 28.10 -2.50
CA ASN A 37 -10.94 29.53 -2.74
C ASN A 37 -9.68 30.38 -2.68
N ASN A 38 -8.69 29.97 -1.87
CA ASN A 38 -7.48 30.78 -1.64
C ASN A 38 -6.27 30.24 -2.41
N TYR A 39 -6.31 29.00 -2.88
CA TYR A 39 -5.13 28.30 -3.33
C TYR A 39 -5.42 27.38 -4.52
N ALA A 40 -4.75 27.65 -5.65
CA ALA A 40 -4.79 26.75 -6.81
C ALA A 40 -4.13 25.40 -6.46
N PRO A 41 -4.63 24.25 -6.92
CA PRO A 41 -4.02 22.95 -6.64
C PRO A 41 -2.80 22.73 -7.53
N THR A 42 -1.64 23.29 -7.20
CA THR A 42 -0.39 23.01 -7.93
C THR A 42 0.14 21.64 -7.50
N ALA A 43 0.68 20.88 -8.46
CA ALA A 43 1.29 19.57 -8.19
C ALA A 43 2.32 19.67 -7.06
N GLY A 44 2.16 18.85 -6.01
CA GLY A 44 3.10 18.74 -4.91
C GLY A 44 2.92 19.75 -3.77
N ARG A 45 1.93 20.66 -3.85
CA ARG A 45 1.56 21.50 -2.70
C ARG A 45 0.74 20.70 -1.71
N VAL A 46 1.07 20.82 -0.42
CA VAL A 46 0.39 20.16 0.69
C VAL A 46 -0.38 21.20 1.48
N ALA A 47 -1.64 20.90 1.80
CA ALA A 47 -2.48 21.70 2.67
C ALA A 47 -3.12 20.80 3.74
N GLU A 48 -2.96 21.16 5.01
CA GLU A 48 -3.58 20.43 6.11
C GLU A 48 -4.91 21.09 6.51
N VAL A 49 -6.00 20.32 6.57
CA VAL A 49 -7.29 20.80 7.08
C VAL A 49 -7.43 20.36 8.53
N THR A 50 -7.03 21.25 9.43
CA THR A 50 -6.88 20.99 10.87
C THR A 50 -8.19 20.74 11.62
N SER A 51 -9.35 21.12 11.08
CA SER A 51 -10.66 20.86 11.71
C SER A 51 -11.10 19.38 11.64
N THR A 52 -10.54 18.63 10.69
CA THR A 52 -10.86 17.21 10.44
C THR A 52 -9.63 16.30 10.45
N GLY A 53 -8.41 16.87 10.59
CA GLY A 53 -7.15 16.13 10.53
C GLY A 53 -6.84 15.53 9.15
N THR A 54 -7.54 15.99 8.09
CA THR A 54 -7.36 15.47 6.74
C THR A 54 -6.33 16.31 6.00
N VAL A 55 -5.31 15.64 5.44
CA VAL A 55 -4.31 16.27 4.56
C VAL A 55 -4.83 16.23 3.13
N TYR A 56 -4.70 17.34 2.41
CA TYR A 56 -4.95 17.45 0.98
C TYR A 56 -3.66 17.77 0.23
N VAL A 57 -3.51 17.23 -0.97
CA VAL A 57 -2.37 17.49 -1.85
C VAL A 57 -2.89 17.93 -3.21
N GLY A 58 -2.30 18.98 -3.76
CA GLY A 58 -2.60 19.44 -5.12
C GLY A 58 -1.93 18.54 -6.16
N ASP A 59 -2.68 18.11 -7.17
CA ASP A 59 -2.16 17.30 -8.29
C ASP A 59 -1.86 18.13 -9.56
N GLY A 60 -2.06 19.45 -9.51
CA GLY A 60 -1.99 20.35 -10.68
C GLY A 60 -3.36 20.74 -11.23
N SER A 61 -4.42 19.98 -10.91
CA SER A 61 -5.79 20.16 -11.39
C SER A 61 -6.83 20.24 -10.25
N ALA A 62 -6.64 19.50 -9.17
CA ALA A 62 -7.55 19.42 -8.03
C ALA A 62 -6.79 19.19 -6.71
N TRP A 63 -7.43 19.59 -5.59
CA TRP A 63 -7.01 19.18 -4.24
C TRP A 63 -7.60 17.81 -3.95
N GLN A 64 -6.75 16.79 -3.93
CA GLN A 64 -7.15 15.44 -3.53
C GLN A 64 -6.88 15.28 -2.04
N THR A 65 -7.63 14.42 -1.34
CA THR A 65 -7.14 13.95 -0.04
C THR A 65 -5.81 13.23 -0.26
N ALA A 66 -4.89 13.29 0.71
CA ALA A 66 -3.66 12.51 0.64
C ALA A 66 -3.95 11.00 0.50
N ALA A 67 -5.13 10.55 0.94
CA ALA A 67 -5.62 9.19 0.75
C ALA A 67 -6.13 8.89 -0.67
N SER A 68 -6.46 9.91 -1.48
CA SER A 68 -7.02 9.80 -2.84
C SER A 68 -6.02 10.17 -3.94
N LEU A 69 -4.84 10.69 -3.59
CA LEU A 69 -3.77 10.96 -4.54
C LEU A 69 -3.17 9.60 -4.95
N VAL A 70 -3.60 9.07 -6.10
CA VAL A 70 -3.05 7.85 -6.71
C VAL A 70 -1.52 8.02 -6.80
N GLY A 71 -0.79 7.28 -5.95
CA GLY A 71 0.66 7.43 -5.77
C GLY A 71 1.14 7.63 -4.34
N LEU A 72 0.25 7.86 -3.37
CA LEU A 72 0.47 7.50 -1.96
C LEU A 72 -0.12 6.12 -1.61
N GLU A 73 -0.57 5.38 -2.63
CA GLU A 73 -0.85 3.96 -2.52
C GLU A 73 0.48 3.23 -2.34
N SER A 74 0.71 2.78 -1.11
CA SER A 74 1.90 2.07 -0.64
C SER A 74 3.14 2.94 -0.36
N ASN A 75 3.22 3.46 0.88
CA ASN A 75 4.36 2.98 1.67
C ASN A 75 4.28 1.45 1.57
N HIS A 76 5.18 0.79 0.83
CA HIS A 76 5.10 -0.64 0.53
C HIS A 76 5.21 -1.42 1.85
N VAL A 77 4.08 -1.55 2.52
CA VAL A 77 3.90 -2.29 3.74
C VAL A 77 3.06 -3.48 3.33
N TRP A 78 3.64 -4.65 3.52
CA TRP A 78 2.93 -5.91 3.36
C TRP A 78 1.64 -5.90 4.17
N ARG A 79 0.50 -5.93 3.49
CA ARG A 79 -0.80 -6.08 4.15
C ARG A 79 -0.99 -7.54 4.53
N ARG A 80 -1.35 -7.82 5.78
CA ARG A 80 -1.72 -9.19 6.20
C ARG A 80 -3.16 -9.50 5.81
N ALA A 81 -3.38 -10.59 5.08
CA ALA A 81 -4.68 -11.21 4.84
C ALA A 81 -4.75 -12.55 5.60
N GLY A 82 -5.91 -12.94 6.12
CA GLY A 82 -6.08 -14.22 6.84
C GLY A 82 -6.05 -14.12 8.38
N PRO A 83 -6.08 -15.26 9.11
CA PRO A 83 -5.65 -16.57 8.62
C PRO A 83 -6.76 -17.32 7.86
N ALA A 84 -6.42 -17.92 6.72
CA ALA A 84 -7.28 -18.86 6.03
C ALA A 84 -7.30 -20.20 6.78
N THR A 85 -8.50 -20.67 7.15
CA THR A 85 -8.72 -21.94 7.87
C THR A 85 -9.28 -23.05 6.98
N ALA A 86 -9.49 -22.76 5.70
CA ALA A 86 -9.96 -23.66 4.65
C ALA A 86 -9.34 -23.22 3.33
N ASN A 87 -9.52 -24.03 2.27
CA ASN A 87 -9.02 -23.71 0.93
C ASN A 87 -9.51 -22.34 0.49
N THR A 88 -8.61 -21.53 -0.07
CA THR A 88 -8.89 -20.15 -0.48
C THR A 88 -8.18 -19.82 -1.77
N SER A 89 -8.79 -18.96 -2.59
CA SER A 89 -8.11 -18.30 -3.70
C SER A 89 -7.66 -16.91 -3.26
N VAL A 90 -6.48 -16.48 -3.70
CA VAL A 90 -5.92 -15.16 -3.46
C VAL A 90 -5.82 -14.43 -4.79
N SER A 91 -6.29 -13.19 -4.83
CA SER A 91 -6.26 -12.31 -6.01
C SER A 91 -5.54 -10.98 -5.78
N ASP A 92 -5.03 -10.77 -4.56
CA ASP A 92 -4.32 -9.55 -4.16
C ASP A 92 -2.81 -9.78 -4.17
N GLN A 93 -2.05 -8.83 -4.73
CA GLN A 93 -0.59 -8.80 -4.67
C GLN A 93 -0.09 -7.95 -3.49
N GLY A 94 1.19 -8.09 -3.12
CA GLY A 94 1.81 -7.29 -2.06
C GLY A 94 1.30 -7.60 -0.66
N ILE A 95 0.82 -8.83 -0.44
CA ILE A 95 0.23 -9.27 0.83
C ILE A 95 1.00 -10.42 1.50
N ILE A 96 0.76 -10.57 2.80
CA ILE A 96 1.03 -11.79 3.56
C ILE A 96 -0.28 -12.53 3.72
N GLN A 97 -0.46 -13.63 3.01
CA GLN A 97 -1.52 -14.59 3.24
C GLN A 97 -1.17 -15.47 4.44
N ALA A 98 -1.76 -15.15 5.59
CA ALA A 98 -1.72 -16.00 6.79
C ALA A 98 -2.61 -17.23 6.59
N VAL A 99 -2.17 -18.37 7.13
CA VAL A 99 -2.88 -19.65 7.05
C VAL A 99 -2.87 -20.30 8.43
N ASP A 100 -4.00 -20.88 8.80
CA ASP A 100 -4.20 -21.66 10.02
C ASP A 100 -4.64 -23.07 9.66
N THR A 101 -3.72 -24.02 9.81
CA THR A 101 -3.96 -25.44 9.52
C THR A 101 -4.33 -26.26 10.75
N SER A 102 -4.78 -25.63 11.84
CA SER A 102 -5.27 -26.34 13.03
C SER A 102 -6.48 -27.24 12.74
N GLY A 103 -7.31 -26.86 11.77
CA GLY A 103 -8.49 -27.61 11.33
C GLY A 103 -8.24 -28.69 10.26
N GLY A 104 -7.03 -28.77 9.70
CA GLY A 104 -6.69 -29.66 8.60
C GLY A 104 -5.78 -28.99 7.56
N THR A 105 -5.48 -29.72 6.49
CA THR A 105 -4.68 -29.19 5.36
C THR A 105 -5.42 -28.07 4.65
N VAL A 106 -4.69 -27.04 4.21
CA VAL A 106 -5.24 -25.89 3.48
C VAL A 106 -4.51 -25.72 2.14
N THR A 107 -5.28 -25.46 1.08
CA THR A 107 -4.75 -25.06 -0.23
C THR A 107 -4.97 -23.57 -0.44
N VAL A 108 -3.91 -22.85 -0.78
CA VAL A 108 -3.93 -21.44 -1.19
C VAL A 108 -3.72 -21.41 -2.70
N THR A 109 -4.77 -21.08 -3.45
CA THR A 109 -4.70 -20.97 -4.91
C THR A 109 -4.39 -19.53 -5.32
N LEU A 110 -3.32 -19.32 -6.09
CA LEU A 110 -2.95 -18.03 -6.65
C LEU A 110 -3.76 -17.79 -7.91
N ALA A 111 -4.57 -16.74 -7.93
CA ALA A 111 -5.38 -16.40 -9.10
C ALA A 111 -4.48 -16.00 -10.28
N SER A 112 -4.84 -16.43 -11.48
CA SER A 112 -4.12 -16.12 -12.72
C SER A 112 -4.07 -14.61 -12.97
N ALA A 113 -5.09 -13.88 -12.49
CA ALA A 113 -5.15 -12.42 -12.55
C ALA A 113 -4.06 -11.70 -11.73
N MET A 114 -3.36 -12.39 -10.83
CA MET A 114 -2.24 -11.82 -10.07
C MET A 114 -0.90 -11.90 -10.80
N VAL A 115 -0.84 -12.63 -11.91
CA VAL A 115 0.41 -12.96 -12.59
C VAL A 115 0.82 -11.76 -13.44
N GLU A 116 1.52 -10.84 -12.79
CA GLU A 116 2.07 -9.63 -13.38
C GLU A 116 3.56 -9.56 -13.05
N ASP A 117 4.35 -8.90 -13.91
CA ASP A 117 5.78 -8.72 -13.68
C ASP A 117 6.01 -7.92 -12.40
N GLY A 118 6.79 -8.49 -11.47
CA GLY A 118 7.06 -7.90 -10.17
C GLY A 118 5.96 -8.09 -9.12
N ALA A 119 4.89 -8.84 -9.42
CA ALA A 119 3.91 -9.21 -8.39
C ALA A 119 4.58 -10.04 -7.30
N GLU A 120 4.28 -9.76 -6.03
CA GLU A 120 4.83 -10.52 -4.91
C GLU A 120 3.74 -11.00 -3.94
N ILE A 121 3.93 -12.17 -3.34
CA ILE A 121 3.07 -12.70 -2.27
C ILE A 121 3.88 -13.50 -1.25
N ILE A 122 3.47 -13.43 0.03
CA ILE A 122 4.02 -14.25 1.10
C ILE A 122 2.90 -15.15 1.64
N VAL A 123 3.07 -16.46 1.61
CA VAL A 123 2.18 -17.42 2.29
C VAL A 123 2.84 -17.87 3.58
N LYS A 124 2.12 -17.79 4.70
CA LYS A 124 2.67 -18.02 6.04
C LYS A 124 1.80 -18.96 6.87
N ASP A 125 2.40 -20.02 7.39
CA ASP A 125 1.80 -20.80 8.50
C ASP A 125 1.89 -19.98 9.78
N GLU A 126 0.76 -19.55 10.32
CA GLU A 126 0.69 -18.83 11.60
C GLU A 126 0.21 -19.71 12.75
N ALA A 127 -0.47 -20.82 12.46
CA ALA A 127 -0.93 -21.75 13.49
C ALA A 127 0.16 -22.71 13.96
N GLY A 128 1.23 -22.87 13.17
CA GLY A 128 2.36 -23.71 13.52
C GLY A 128 2.05 -25.20 13.38
N ASN A 129 1.12 -25.56 12.48
CA ASN A 129 0.65 -26.93 12.29
C ASN A 129 0.97 -27.49 10.90
N ALA A 130 1.70 -26.75 10.05
CA ALA A 130 2.02 -27.18 8.69
C ALA A 130 2.87 -28.47 8.59
N GLY A 131 3.61 -28.83 9.65
CA GLY A 131 4.30 -30.12 9.75
C GLY A 131 3.37 -31.33 9.88
N THR A 132 2.14 -31.11 10.36
CA THR A 132 1.10 -32.15 10.46
C THR A 132 0.10 -32.01 9.31
N ASN A 133 -0.33 -30.78 9.05
CA ASN A 133 -1.35 -30.41 8.08
C ASN A 133 -0.73 -29.43 7.08
N ALA A 134 0.01 -29.97 6.10
CA ALA A 134 0.75 -29.17 5.13
C ALA A 134 -0.14 -28.15 4.41
N ILE A 135 0.45 -26.99 4.10
CA ILE A 135 -0.18 -25.98 3.25
C ILE A 135 0.29 -26.24 1.82
N THR A 136 -0.64 -26.35 0.90
CA THR A 136 -0.36 -26.40 -0.55
C THR A 136 -0.57 -25.02 -1.14
N VAL A 137 0.38 -24.51 -1.90
CA VAL A 137 0.24 -23.28 -2.69
C VAL A 137 0.16 -23.71 -4.15
N ASP A 138 -0.95 -23.42 -4.80
CA ASP A 138 -1.30 -23.92 -6.14
C ASP A 138 -1.55 -22.75 -7.08
N THR A 139 -1.30 -22.91 -8.38
CA THR A 139 -1.69 -21.92 -9.40
C THR A 139 -3.11 -22.21 -9.89
N GLU A 140 -3.88 -21.18 -10.23
CA GLU A 140 -5.24 -21.34 -10.78
C GLU A 140 -5.22 -21.85 -12.23
N GLY A 141 -4.23 -21.39 -13.01
CA GLY A 141 -4.13 -21.61 -14.45
C GLY A 141 -2.99 -22.54 -14.83
N SER A 142 -2.32 -22.19 -15.92
CA SER A 142 -1.17 -22.94 -16.45
C SER A 142 0.18 -22.43 -15.95
N GLU A 143 0.17 -21.44 -15.06
CA GLU A 143 1.38 -20.90 -14.46
C GLU A 143 2.04 -21.94 -13.57
N SER A 144 3.34 -21.77 -13.35
CA SER A 144 4.14 -22.62 -12.50
C SER A 144 4.76 -21.83 -11.35
N ILE A 145 5.12 -22.56 -10.29
CA ILE A 145 5.94 -22.15 -9.15
C ILE A 145 7.24 -22.95 -9.26
N ASP A 146 8.35 -22.30 -9.62
CA ASP A 146 9.65 -22.94 -9.90
C ASP A 146 9.54 -24.15 -10.87
N GLY A 147 8.69 -24.04 -11.89
CA GLY A 147 8.47 -25.09 -12.90
C GLY A 147 7.51 -26.21 -12.49
N SER A 148 6.86 -26.12 -11.33
CA SER A 148 5.80 -27.04 -10.84
C SER A 148 4.46 -26.32 -10.75
N ALA A 149 3.31 -26.99 -10.91
CA ALA A 149 2.00 -26.34 -10.72
C ALA A 149 1.75 -25.90 -9.26
N SER A 150 2.42 -26.55 -8.30
CA SER A 150 2.28 -26.26 -6.87
C SER A 150 3.60 -26.33 -6.11
N ALA A 151 3.60 -25.68 -4.95
CA ALA A 151 4.62 -25.76 -3.91
C ALA A 151 3.97 -26.06 -2.55
N THR A 152 4.75 -26.51 -1.56
CA THR A 152 4.22 -26.86 -0.24
C THR A 152 5.00 -26.21 0.90
N ILE A 153 4.29 -25.85 1.97
CA ILE A 153 4.86 -25.50 3.26
C ILE A 153 4.55 -26.68 4.19
N GLY A 154 5.58 -27.49 4.48
CA GLY A 154 5.49 -28.67 5.34
C GLY A 154 6.22 -28.53 6.68
N SER A 155 6.66 -27.34 7.05
CA SER A 155 7.31 -27.06 8.34
C SER A 155 6.44 -26.14 9.18
N ASN A 156 6.30 -26.43 10.47
CA ASN A 156 5.58 -25.56 11.40
C ASN A 156 6.16 -24.14 11.37
N TYR A 157 5.28 -23.15 11.28
CA TYR A 157 5.65 -21.75 11.09
C TYR A 157 6.51 -21.52 9.83
N GLY A 158 6.39 -22.37 8.83
CA GLY A 158 7.04 -22.22 7.54
C GLY A 158 6.49 -21.03 6.76
N VAL A 159 7.23 -20.61 5.73
CA VAL A 159 6.88 -19.48 4.87
C VAL A 159 7.27 -19.82 3.44
N LEU A 160 6.44 -19.42 2.49
CA LEU A 160 6.75 -19.40 1.06
C LEU A 160 6.67 -17.96 0.58
N ARG A 161 7.76 -17.44 0.01
CA ARG A 161 7.82 -16.10 -0.57
C ARG A 161 7.93 -16.26 -2.07
N LEU A 162 7.01 -15.64 -2.80
CA LEU A 162 6.93 -15.75 -4.25
C LEU A 162 6.98 -14.36 -4.87
N TYR A 163 7.60 -14.29 -6.04
CA TYR A 163 7.47 -13.18 -6.97
C TYR A 163 7.21 -13.72 -8.39
N SER A 164 6.63 -12.89 -9.25
CA SER A 164 6.27 -13.25 -10.62
C SER A 164 7.11 -12.49 -11.64
N ASP A 165 7.44 -13.14 -12.76
CA ASP A 165 8.04 -12.51 -13.95
C ASP A 165 6.99 -12.08 -15.00
N GLY A 166 5.71 -12.14 -14.64
CA GLY A 166 4.57 -11.89 -15.51
C GLY A 166 4.09 -13.13 -16.28
N THR A 167 4.70 -14.30 -16.07
CA THR A 167 4.27 -15.59 -16.63
C THR A 167 4.21 -16.68 -15.56
N ASP A 168 5.26 -16.80 -14.76
CA ASP A 168 5.42 -17.83 -13.74
C ASP A 168 5.83 -17.20 -12.40
N TRP A 169 5.67 -17.98 -11.33
CA TRP A 169 6.09 -17.65 -9.97
C TRP A 169 7.42 -18.31 -9.62
N TYR A 170 8.23 -17.59 -8.85
CA TYR A 170 9.53 -18.05 -8.39
C TYR A 170 9.69 -17.84 -6.90
N THR A 171 10.35 -18.77 -6.23
CA THR A 171 10.70 -18.61 -4.82
C THR A 171 11.90 -17.68 -4.63
N ARG A 172 11.95 -16.99 -3.47
CA ARG A 172 13.08 -16.14 -3.05
C ARG A 172 13.47 -16.30 -1.58
#